data_AF-A0A1B6G379-F1
#
_entry.id   AF-A0A1B6G379-F1
#
_cell.length_a   1.000
_cell.length_b   1.000
_cell.length_c   1.000
_cell.angle_alpha   90.00
_cell.angle_beta   90.00
_cell.angle_gamma   90.00
#
_symmetry.space_group_name_H-M   'P 1'
#
loop_
_entity.id
_entity.type
_entity.pdbx_description
1 polymer ?
#
loop_
_entity_poly.entity_id
_entity_poly.type
_entity_poly.pdbx_seq_one_letter_code
_entity_poly.pdbx_strand_id
1 'polypeptide(L)'
;SVPPLCTDRLKPDRFEAVNYVMNILPTGEVTVEVLKKRSSKKKKKVIQVCRISSDGLRVLVYSPNEDKGVPLSDIPPPVPSRGADAVYSYETLPPRYHKQYINAARYVNFMQAKTPKVTYISELARCVLTENHDFDVIFHTGGKILKKKANDGVIKLITPDGKSYDLKENSLQHLSSSEKTMWEHFKQTYEDCLGLEKILKQFSLSTGCQCFPVTFGNKPDISRALKDKENTHASSSPPMPSRCAHKTSSRPSSAQAHSKTVTIDIPHIGV
;
A
#
# COMPACT_ATOMS: atom_id res chain seq x y z
N SER A 1 15.94 16.70 10.44
CA SER A 1 15.88 15.22 10.53
C SER A 1 14.56 14.74 9.93
N VAL A 2 14.40 13.44 9.65
CA VAL A 2 13.13 12.82 9.23
C VAL A 2 12.74 11.78 10.29
N PRO A 3 11.46 11.54 10.59
CA PRO A 3 11.07 10.51 11.56
C PRO A 3 11.56 9.11 11.14
N PRO A 4 11.62 8.14 12.06
CA PRO A 4 11.93 6.76 11.71
C PRO A 4 11.03 6.24 10.59
N LEU A 5 11.62 5.54 9.61
CA LEU A 5 10.86 4.91 8.52
C LEU A 5 10.06 3.70 9.03
N CYS A 6 9.00 3.32 8.33
CA CYS A 6 8.20 2.15 8.65
C CYS A 6 7.79 1.45 7.36
N THR A 7 8.03 0.14 7.26
CA THR A 7 7.77 -0.64 6.04
C THR A 7 6.56 -1.57 6.16
N ASP A 8 5.78 -1.42 7.22
CA ASP A 8 4.57 -2.21 7.43
C ASP A 8 3.70 -2.25 6.17
N ARG A 9 3.31 -3.47 5.77
CA ARG A 9 2.44 -3.77 4.61
C ARG A 9 3.00 -3.35 3.25
N LEU A 10 4.22 -2.81 3.18
CA LEU A 10 4.90 -2.58 1.91
C LEU A 10 5.35 -3.92 1.32
N LYS A 11 5.22 -4.03 -0.01
CA LYS A 11 5.75 -5.18 -0.74
C LYS A 11 7.25 -4.99 -1.00
N PRO A 12 8.00 -6.07 -1.22
CA PRO A 12 9.37 -5.97 -1.70
C PRO A 12 9.43 -5.16 -2.98
N ASP A 13 10.39 -4.26 -3.05
CA ASP A 13 10.58 -3.34 -4.18
C ASP A 13 12.05 -2.96 -4.29
N ARG A 14 12.47 -2.52 -5.49
CA ARG A 14 13.84 -2.13 -5.78
C ARG A 14 13.87 -0.85 -6.59
N PHE A 15 14.71 0.08 -6.14
CA PHE A 15 14.97 1.35 -6.81
C PHE A 15 16.46 1.53 -7.07
N GLU A 16 16.85 1.60 -8.34
CA GLU A 16 18.22 1.86 -8.75
C GLU A 16 18.42 3.34 -9.13
N ALA A 17 19.41 3.98 -8.51
CA ALA A 17 19.92 5.30 -8.88
C ALA A 17 21.35 5.20 -9.43
N VAL A 18 21.92 6.35 -9.80
CA VAL A 18 23.28 6.41 -10.39
C VAL A 18 24.34 5.89 -9.40
N ASN A 19 24.24 6.27 -8.14
CA ASN A 19 25.27 6.05 -7.11
C ASN A 19 24.79 5.17 -5.94
N TYR A 20 23.55 4.69 -5.95
CA TYR A 20 23.05 3.78 -4.94
C TYR A 20 21.91 2.92 -5.48
N VAL A 21 21.65 1.78 -4.85
CA VAL A 21 20.43 0.98 -4.99
C VAL A 21 19.73 0.94 -3.65
N MET A 22 18.41 1.05 -3.63
CA MET A 22 17.59 0.82 -2.44
C MET A 22 16.67 -0.36 -2.67
N ASN A 23 16.51 -1.20 -1.64
CA ASN A 23 15.58 -2.32 -1.68
C ASN A 23 14.71 -2.32 -0.42
N ILE A 24 13.44 -2.68 -0.57
CA ILE A 24 12.61 -3.19 0.53
C ILE A 24 12.65 -4.71 0.42
N LEU A 25 13.16 -5.39 1.44
CA LEU A 25 13.31 -6.84 1.45
C LEU A 25 11.99 -7.54 1.80
N PRO A 26 11.86 -8.86 1.53
CA PRO A 26 10.74 -9.67 2.02
C PRO A 26 10.54 -9.63 3.54
N THR A 27 11.61 -9.34 4.29
CA THR A 27 11.58 -9.16 5.75
C THR A 27 11.06 -7.78 6.19
N GLY A 28 10.82 -6.86 5.25
CA GLY A 28 10.54 -5.45 5.52
C GLY A 28 11.79 -4.59 5.76
N GLU A 29 12.96 -5.18 5.93
CA GLU A 29 14.19 -4.39 6.07
C GLU A 29 14.51 -3.61 4.80
N VAL A 30 15.08 -2.42 4.96
CA VAL A 30 15.48 -1.55 3.84
C VAL A 30 16.99 -1.60 3.68
N THR A 31 17.49 -1.83 2.47
CA THR A 31 18.93 -1.72 2.19
C THR A 31 19.21 -0.50 1.34
N VAL A 32 20.33 0.17 1.61
CA VAL A 32 20.91 1.23 0.77
C VAL A 32 22.32 0.79 0.39
N GLU A 33 22.49 0.35 -0.86
CA GLU A 33 23.74 -0.13 -1.43
C GLU A 33 24.47 1.01 -2.12
N VAL A 34 25.57 1.50 -1.56
CA VAL A 34 26.37 2.58 -2.14
C VAL A 34 27.25 2.02 -3.27
N LEU A 35 27.15 2.65 -4.45
CA LEU A 35 27.83 2.20 -5.66
C LEU A 35 29.07 3.06 -5.96
N LYS A 36 30.13 2.40 -6.41
CA LYS A 36 31.32 3.06 -6.98
C LYS A 36 31.60 2.50 -8.37
N LYS A 37 31.83 3.39 -9.34
CA LYS A 37 32.32 3.02 -10.67
C LYS A 37 33.84 2.81 -10.58
N ARG A 38 34.35 1.76 -11.23
CA ARG A 38 35.80 1.58 -11.41
C ARG A 38 36.20 2.01 -12.82
N SER A 39 37.18 2.91 -12.91
CA SER A 39 37.60 3.60 -14.13
C SER A 39 37.94 2.66 -15.30
N SER A 40 38.39 1.43 -15.02
CA SER A 40 38.88 0.51 -16.07
C SER A 40 37.87 -0.53 -16.57
N LYS A 41 36.68 -0.68 -15.97
CA LYS A 41 35.76 -1.79 -16.35
C LYS A 41 34.28 -1.43 -16.54
N LYS A 42 33.87 -0.15 -16.45
CA LYS A 42 32.46 0.33 -16.52
C LYS A 42 31.42 -0.37 -15.61
N LYS A 43 31.79 -1.41 -14.85
CA LYS A 43 30.89 -2.17 -13.96
C LYS A 43 30.80 -1.48 -12.60
N LYS A 44 29.57 -1.25 -12.12
CA LYS A 44 29.29 -0.72 -10.78
C LYS A 44 29.61 -1.78 -9.74
N LYS A 45 30.22 -1.37 -8.62
CA LYS A 45 30.41 -2.21 -7.44
C LYS A 45 29.68 -1.63 -6.25
N VAL A 46 29.09 -2.49 -5.43
CA VAL A 46 28.59 -2.16 -4.10
C VAL A 46 29.78 -2.12 -3.15
N ILE A 47 30.02 -0.98 -2.54
CA ILE A 47 31.16 -0.75 -1.64
C ILE A 47 30.75 -0.64 -0.17
N GLN A 48 29.50 -0.31 0.10
CA GLN A 48 28.95 -0.19 1.45
C GLN A 48 27.45 -0.44 1.38
N VAL A 49 26.91 -1.07 2.42
CA VAL A 49 25.47 -1.28 2.59
C VAL A 49 25.06 -0.69 3.93
N CYS A 50 24.01 0.12 3.93
CA CYS A 50 23.25 0.45 5.13
C CYS A 50 21.98 -0.39 5.15
N ARG A 51 21.80 -1.28 6.12
CA ARG A 51 20.61 -2.12 6.29
C ARG A 51 19.82 -1.61 7.49
N ILE A 52 18.59 -1.20 7.26
CA ILE A 52 17.72 -0.54 8.22
C ILE A 52 16.58 -1.50 8.56
N SER A 53 16.25 -1.63 9.84
CA SER A 53 15.12 -2.44 10.29
C SER A 53 13.79 -1.92 9.75
N SER A 54 12.76 -2.78 9.74
CA SER A 54 11.43 -2.45 9.22
C SER A 54 10.76 -1.29 9.95
N ASP A 55 11.08 -1.09 11.24
CA ASP A 55 10.64 0.02 12.11
C ASP A 55 11.55 1.26 12.04
N GLY A 56 12.62 1.21 11.26
CA GLY A 56 13.56 2.31 11.08
C GLY A 56 14.48 2.58 12.27
N LEU A 57 14.39 1.83 13.38
CA LEU A 57 15.08 2.15 14.63
C LEU A 57 16.51 1.61 14.70
N ARG A 58 16.84 0.57 13.93
CA ARG A 58 18.18 -0.06 13.90
C ARG A 58 18.81 0.06 12.52
N VAL A 59 20.08 0.45 12.47
CA VAL A 59 20.86 0.60 11.25
C VAL A 59 22.16 -0.19 11.36
N LEU A 60 22.35 -1.16 10.48
CA LEU A 60 23.60 -1.89 10.28
C LEU A 60 24.37 -1.25 9.13
N VAL A 61 25.67 -1.05 9.30
CA VAL A 61 26.56 -0.60 8.23
C VAL A 61 27.64 -1.64 8.01
N TYR A 62 27.86 -2.04 6.76
CA TYR A 62 28.92 -2.97 6.43
C TYR A 62 29.45 -2.80 5.01
N SER A 63 30.72 -3.13 4.84
CA SER A 63 31.41 -3.22 3.57
C SER A 63 31.55 -4.67 3.14
N PRO A 64 30.99 -5.06 1.98
CA PRO A 64 31.11 -6.41 1.47
C PRO A 64 32.54 -6.68 0.97
N ASN A 65 33.00 -7.92 1.10
CA ASN A 65 34.30 -8.38 0.60
C ASN A 65 35.48 -7.51 1.08
N GLU A 66 35.58 -7.27 2.39
CA GLU A 66 36.72 -6.55 3.03
C GLU A 66 37.04 -5.21 2.33
N ASP A 67 36.02 -4.36 2.16
CA ASP A 67 36.13 -3.05 1.49
C ASP A 67 36.52 -3.07 0.00
N LYS A 68 36.82 -4.23 -0.58
CA LYS A 68 37.11 -4.38 -2.03
C LYS A 68 35.85 -4.23 -2.90
N GLY A 69 34.68 -4.33 -2.27
CA GLY A 69 33.36 -4.26 -2.87
C GLY A 69 33.04 -5.44 -3.78
N VAL A 70 31.76 -5.65 -4.02
CA VAL A 70 31.23 -6.75 -4.84
C VAL A 70 30.52 -6.19 -6.09
N PRO A 71 30.43 -6.96 -7.19
CA PRO A 71 29.61 -6.56 -8.33
C PRO A 71 28.17 -6.29 -7.90
N LEU A 72 27.52 -5.29 -8.50
CA LEU A 72 26.09 -5.08 -8.32
C LEU A 72 25.31 -6.30 -8.80
N SER A 73 24.33 -6.73 -8.01
CA SER A 73 23.44 -7.87 -8.24
C SER A 73 21.99 -7.45 -7.95
N ASP A 74 21.03 -8.32 -8.26
CA ASP A 74 19.60 -8.12 -7.96
C ASP A 74 19.27 -8.31 -6.48
N ILE A 75 20.11 -9.06 -5.76
CA ILE A 75 19.99 -9.29 -4.32
C ILE A 75 21.10 -8.51 -3.62
N PRO A 76 20.79 -7.72 -2.58
CA PRO A 76 21.81 -6.99 -1.85
C PRO A 76 22.80 -7.93 -1.17
N PRO A 77 24.08 -7.55 -1.05
CA PRO A 77 25.09 -8.36 -0.39
C PRO A 77 24.67 -8.68 1.06
N PRO A 78 24.80 -9.95 1.52
CA PRO A 78 24.50 -10.30 2.89
C PRO A 78 25.47 -9.62 3.86
N VAL A 79 25.11 -9.58 5.14
CA VAL A 79 26.04 -9.18 6.21
C VAL A 79 27.23 -10.16 6.19
N PRO A 80 28.49 -9.70 6.21
CA PRO A 80 29.65 -10.57 6.23
C PRO A 80 29.68 -11.52 7.43
N SER A 81 30.40 -12.64 7.31
CA SER A 81 30.57 -13.62 8.40
C SER A 81 31.26 -13.03 9.64
N ARG A 82 32.13 -12.02 9.46
CA ARG A 82 32.74 -11.23 10.55
C ARG A 82 31.75 -10.32 11.28
N GLY A 83 30.50 -10.24 10.82
CA GLY A 83 29.49 -9.30 11.31
C GLY A 83 29.44 -7.99 10.52
N ALA A 84 28.62 -7.07 11.02
CA ALA A 84 28.56 -5.70 10.52
C ALA A 84 29.74 -4.88 11.04
N ASP A 85 30.19 -3.90 10.26
CA ASP A 85 31.28 -3.01 10.67
C ASP A 85 30.81 -2.03 11.75
N ALA A 86 29.52 -1.69 11.76
CA ALA A 86 28.89 -0.91 12.83
C ALA A 86 27.39 -1.19 12.95
N VAL A 87 26.87 -1.00 14.17
CA VAL A 87 25.44 -1.06 14.50
C VAL A 87 25.06 0.22 15.23
N TYR A 88 24.04 0.91 14.74
CA TYR A 88 23.54 2.15 15.32
C TYR A 88 22.04 2.06 15.57
N SER A 89 21.56 2.80 16.55
CA SER A 89 20.15 3.18 16.61
C SER A 89 19.89 4.38 15.68
N TYR A 90 18.62 4.68 15.43
CA TYR A 90 18.19 5.88 14.73
C TYR A 90 18.76 7.16 15.38
N GLU A 91 18.73 7.26 16.71
CA GLU A 91 19.18 8.44 17.46
C GLU A 91 20.70 8.57 17.47
N THR A 92 21.42 7.45 17.54
CA THR A 92 22.88 7.43 17.62
C THR A 92 23.57 7.36 16.26
N LEU A 93 22.82 7.43 15.15
CA LEU A 93 23.38 7.31 13.81
C LEU A 93 24.34 8.47 13.52
N PRO A 94 25.60 8.22 13.16
CA PRO A 94 26.54 9.30 12.84
C PRO A 94 26.14 10.12 11.60
N PRO A 95 26.46 11.44 11.55
CA PRO A 95 26.09 12.32 10.43
C PRO A 95 26.48 11.80 9.04
N ARG A 96 27.60 11.08 8.92
CA ARG A 96 28.07 10.48 7.66
C ARG A 96 27.10 9.47 7.02
N TYR A 97 26.15 8.93 7.78
CA TYR A 97 25.14 7.99 7.32
C TYR A 97 23.72 8.59 7.24
N HIS A 98 23.53 9.83 7.70
CA HIS A 98 22.21 10.49 7.70
C HIS A 98 21.63 10.60 6.29
N LYS A 99 22.46 10.89 5.29
CA LYS A 99 22.00 11.03 3.90
C LYS A 99 21.40 9.73 3.37
N GLN A 100 22.03 8.58 3.66
CA GLN A 100 21.56 7.25 3.29
C GLN A 100 20.22 6.97 3.97
N TYR A 101 20.13 7.24 5.27
CA TYR A 101 18.88 7.05 6.03
C TYR A 101 17.74 7.95 5.51
N ILE A 102 18.00 9.25 5.30
CA ILE A 102 17.01 10.19 4.78
C ILE A 102 16.51 9.77 3.39
N ASN A 103 17.39 9.29 2.53
CA ASN A 103 17.00 8.80 1.21
C ASN A 103 16.14 7.53 1.30
N ALA A 104 16.50 6.59 2.19
CA ALA A 104 15.69 5.41 2.47
C ALA A 104 14.30 5.80 2.99
N ALA A 105 14.22 6.70 3.97
CA ALA A 105 12.95 7.19 4.51
C ALA A 105 12.07 7.87 3.45
N ARG A 106 12.67 8.67 2.55
CA ARG A 106 11.94 9.29 1.42
C ARG A 106 11.40 8.24 0.45
N TYR A 107 12.19 7.22 0.14
CA TYR A 107 11.76 6.13 -0.72
C TYR A 107 10.64 5.31 -0.09
N VAL A 108 10.77 4.94 1.19
CA VAL A 108 9.70 4.27 1.95
C VAL A 108 8.42 5.11 1.96
N ASN A 109 8.52 6.42 2.25
CA ASN A 109 7.36 7.31 2.22
C ASN A 109 6.71 7.39 0.82
N PHE A 110 7.51 7.33 -0.26
CA PHE A 110 6.99 7.27 -1.63
C PHE A 110 6.26 5.95 -1.92
N MET A 111 6.76 4.83 -1.40
CA MET A 111 6.07 3.53 -1.52
C MET A 111 4.78 3.50 -0.70
N GLN A 112 4.79 4.06 0.50
CA GLN A 112 3.60 4.24 1.33
C GLN A 112 2.54 5.11 0.64
N ALA A 113 2.95 6.16 -0.09
CA ALA A 113 2.06 7.03 -0.88
C ALA A 113 1.28 6.30 -1.97
N LYS A 114 1.76 5.13 -2.41
CA LYS A 114 1.12 4.30 -3.44
C LYS A 114 0.46 3.06 -2.88
N THR A 115 0.55 2.83 -1.57
CA THR A 115 0.04 1.62 -0.92
C THR A 115 -1.29 1.94 -0.25
N PRO A 116 -2.42 1.43 -0.78
CA PRO A 116 -3.72 1.65 -0.17
C PRO A 116 -3.79 1.02 1.21
N LYS A 117 -4.32 1.76 2.17
CA LYS A 117 -4.61 1.28 3.53
C LYS A 117 -6.11 1.09 3.73
N VAL A 118 -6.90 2.09 3.38
CA VAL A 118 -8.37 2.07 3.43
C VAL A 118 -8.90 2.49 2.06
N THR A 119 -9.77 1.68 1.46
CA THR A 119 -10.51 2.05 0.25
C THR A 119 -12.00 2.11 0.57
N TYR A 120 -12.60 3.28 0.36
CA TYR A 120 -14.04 3.47 0.48
C TYR A 120 -14.65 3.72 -0.90
N ILE A 121 -15.57 2.86 -1.30
CA ILE A 121 -16.36 3.05 -2.53
C ILE A 121 -17.73 3.60 -2.11
N SER A 122 -17.93 4.90 -2.33
CA SER A 122 -19.22 5.55 -2.12
C SER A 122 -20.03 5.62 -3.42
N GLU A 123 -21.26 6.12 -3.29
CA GLU A 123 -22.12 6.41 -4.43
C GLU A 123 -21.54 7.46 -5.40
N LEU A 124 -20.68 8.35 -4.91
CA LEU A 124 -20.13 9.46 -5.70
C LEU A 124 -18.69 9.21 -6.16
N ALA A 125 -17.90 8.46 -5.39
CA ALA A 125 -16.46 8.35 -5.63
C ALA A 125 -15.83 7.08 -5.10
N ARG A 126 -14.63 6.78 -5.60
CA ARG A 126 -13.67 5.90 -4.95
C ARG A 126 -12.69 6.75 -4.14
N CYS A 127 -12.68 6.55 -2.83
CA CYS A 127 -11.80 7.22 -1.90
C CYS A 127 -10.72 6.25 -1.42
N VAL A 128 -9.46 6.71 -1.37
CA VAL A 128 -8.30 5.89 -1.01
C VAL A 128 -7.44 6.64 -0.02
N LEU A 129 -7.38 6.15 1.21
CA LEU A 129 -6.40 6.53 2.22
C LEU A 129 -5.21 5.57 2.12
N THR A 130 -4.01 6.11 2.00
CA THR A 130 -2.77 5.33 1.82
C THR A 130 -1.98 5.20 3.13
N GLU A 131 -0.94 4.38 3.12
CA GLU A 131 -0.09 4.13 4.30
C GLU A 131 0.62 5.39 4.82
N ASN A 132 0.92 6.37 3.96
CA ASN A 132 1.51 7.65 4.37
C ASN A 132 0.46 8.71 4.75
N HIS A 133 -0.82 8.35 4.80
CA HIS A 133 -1.96 9.26 5.01
C HIS A 133 -2.17 10.29 3.90
N ASP A 134 -1.76 9.99 2.66
CA ASP A 134 -2.34 10.65 1.50
C ASP A 134 -3.78 10.18 1.31
N PHE A 135 -4.63 11.06 0.78
CA PHE A 135 -6.03 10.75 0.53
C PHE A 135 -6.46 11.21 -0.85
N ASP A 136 -6.90 10.26 -1.66
CA ASP A 136 -7.33 10.50 -3.04
C ASP A 136 -8.81 10.15 -3.18
N VAL A 137 -9.60 11.09 -3.70
CA VAL A 137 -11.02 10.90 -4.03
C VAL A 137 -11.20 11.04 -5.53
N ILE A 138 -11.63 9.96 -6.18
CA ILE A 138 -11.83 9.89 -7.63
C ILE A 138 -13.32 9.73 -7.87
N PHE A 139 -13.94 10.78 -8.40
CA PHE A 139 -15.39 10.83 -8.60
C PHE A 139 -15.80 10.04 -9.84
N HIS A 140 -16.92 9.34 -9.76
CA HIS A 140 -17.45 8.55 -10.89
C HIS A 140 -17.87 9.44 -12.06
N THR A 141 -18.26 10.68 -11.78
CA THR A 141 -18.59 11.73 -12.76
C THR A 141 -17.36 12.35 -13.43
N GLY A 142 -16.15 11.89 -13.08
CA GLY A 142 -14.91 12.55 -13.43
C GLY A 142 -14.50 13.61 -12.41
N GLY A 143 -13.24 14.06 -12.52
CA GLY A 143 -12.62 14.92 -11.51
C GLY A 143 -12.07 14.14 -10.30
N LYS A 144 -11.17 14.79 -9.56
CA LYS A 144 -10.42 14.19 -8.45
C LYS A 144 -10.08 15.25 -7.40
N ILE A 145 -10.09 14.86 -6.13
CA ILE A 145 -9.49 15.67 -5.05
C ILE A 145 -8.35 14.86 -4.43
N LEU A 146 -7.17 15.45 -4.35
CA LEU A 146 -5.94 14.79 -3.90
C LEU A 146 -5.35 15.57 -2.72
N LYS A 147 -5.26 14.94 -1.56
CA LYS A 147 -4.56 15.47 -0.38
C LYS A 147 -3.23 14.74 -0.21
N LYS A 148 -2.12 15.46 -0.32
CA LYS A 148 -0.77 14.88 -0.25
C LYS A 148 0.00 15.40 0.96
N LYS A 149 0.48 14.51 1.82
CA LYS A 149 1.27 14.79 3.03
C LYS A 149 2.57 15.53 2.71
N ALA A 150 3.22 15.20 1.59
CA ALA A 150 4.50 15.79 1.20
C ALA A 150 4.43 17.30 0.92
N ASN A 151 3.24 17.85 0.65
CA ASN A 151 3.02 19.26 0.32
C ASN A 151 2.33 20.01 1.47
N ASP A 152 2.70 19.72 2.72
CA ASP A 152 2.10 20.34 3.91
C ASP A 152 0.57 20.22 3.95
N GLY A 153 0.05 19.11 3.42
CA GLY A 153 -1.40 18.86 3.36
C GLY A 153 -2.14 19.65 2.29
N VAL A 154 -1.47 20.32 1.34
CA VAL A 154 -2.12 20.97 0.19
C VAL A 154 -3.07 20.00 -0.49
N ILE A 155 -4.30 20.48 -0.71
CA ILE A 155 -5.36 19.73 -1.36
C ILE A 155 -5.50 20.26 -2.78
N LYS A 156 -5.41 19.37 -3.76
CA LYS A 156 -5.56 19.70 -5.17
C LYS A 156 -6.90 19.21 -5.68
N LEU A 157 -7.69 20.09 -6.27
CA LEU A 157 -8.89 19.74 -7.02
C LEU A 157 -8.54 19.73 -8.51
N ILE A 158 -8.90 18.62 -9.16
CA ILE A 158 -8.82 18.43 -10.61
C ILE A 158 -10.26 18.24 -11.09
N THR A 159 -10.74 19.15 -11.92
CA THR A 159 -12.11 19.12 -12.43
C THR A 159 -12.28 18.09 -13.56
N PRO A 160 -13.51 17.73 -13.95
CA PRO A 160 -13.75 16.81 -15.06
C PRO A 160 -13.16 17.27 -16.40
N ASP A 161 -13.07 18.58 -16.64
CA ASP A 161 -12.42 19.18 -17.82
C ASP A 161 -10.89 19.24 -17.71
N GLY A 162 -10.31 18.72 -16.63
CA GLY A 162 -8.86 18.59 -16.45
C GLY A 162 -8.17 19.83 -15.89
N LYS A 163 -8.89 20.91 -15.58
CA LYS A 163 -8.32 22.06 -14.88
C LYS A 163 -7.93 21.65 -13.46
N SER A 164 -6.80 22.15 -12.98
CA SER A 164 -6.32 21.84 -11.63
C SER A 164 -5.98 23.10 -10.86
N TYR A 165 -6.38 23.15 -9.60
CA TYR A 165 -6.02 24.24 -8.69
C TYR A 165 -5.87 23.72 -7.26
N ASP A 166 -5.04 24.42 -6.50
CA ASP A 166 -4.82 24.12 -5.09
C ASP A 166 -5.93 24.79 -4.27
N LEU A 167 -6.69 23.98 -3.53
CA LEU A 167 -7.74 24.42 -2.65
C LEU A 167 -7.13 24.99 -1.37
N LYS A 168 -7.35 26.28 -1.15
CA LYS A 168 -7.16 26.95 0.14
C LYS A 168 -8.54 27.25 0.74
N GLU A 169 -8.59 27.50 2.03
CA GLU A 169 -9.85 27.75 2.76
C GLU A 169 -10.68 28.91 2.14
N ASN A 170 -9.99 29.95 1.63
CA ASN A 170 -10.63 31.09 0.94
C ASN A 170 -11.04 30.78 -0.52
N SER A 171 -10.54 29.71 -1.13
CA SER A 171 -10.84 29.34 -2.52
C SER A 171 -12.26 28.78 -2.68
N LEU A 172 -12.94 28.42 -1.59
CA LEU A 172 -14.25 27.77 -1.59
C LEU A 172 -15.37 28.66 -2.14
N GLN A 173 -15.22 29.98 -2.07
CA GLN A 173 -16.25 30.94 -2.51
C GLN A 173 -16.42 30.96 -4.05
N HIS A 174 -15.34 30.67 -4.78
CA HIS A 174 -15.31 30.72 -6.25
C HIS A 174 -15.62 29.36 -6.91
N LEU A 175 -15.86 28.31 -6.11
CA LEU A 175 -16.21 27.00 -6.62
C LEU A 175 -17.65 27.00 -7.18
N SER A 176 -17.82 26.33 -8.31
CA SER A 176 -19.13 25.95 -8.83
C SER A 176 -19.86 25.01 -7.88
N SER A 177 -21.18 24.86 -8.05
CA SER A 177 -21.99 23.96 -7.21
C SER A 177 -21.51 22.50 -7.26
N SER A 178 -21.04 22.04 -8.41
CA SER A 178 -20.48 20.69 -8.58
C SER A 178 -19.19 20.51 -7.76
N GLU A 179 -18.28 21.49 -7.83
CA GLU A 179 -17.01 21.46 -7.09
C GLU A 179 -17.23 21.57 -5.58
N LYS A 180 -18.23 22.33 -5.13
CA LYS A 180 -18.65 22.37 -3.72
C LYS A 180 -19.15 21.02 -3.24
N THR A 181 -19.96 20.34 -4.05
CA THR A 181 -20.44 18.97 -3.74
C THR A 181 -19.27 17.99 -3.64
N MET A 182 -18.31 18.06 -4.57
CA MET A 182 -17.09 17.25 -4.50
C MET A 182 -16.29 17.54 -3.21
N TRP A 183 -16.14 18.81 -2.85
CA TRP A 183 -15.42 19.22 -1.66
C TRP A 183 -16.08 18.73 -0.36
N GLU A 184 -17.39 18.87 -0.24
CA GLU A 184 -18.15 18.36 0.91
C GLU A 184 -18.03 16.84 1.04
N HIS A 185 -18.17 16.12 -0.07
CA HIS A 185 -18.00 14.67 -0.10
C HIS A 185 -16.56 14.25 0.28
N PHE A 186 -15.55 14.97 -0.21
CA PHE A 186 -14.17 14.75 0.19
C PHE A 186 -13.97 14.89 1.71
N LYS A 187 -14.49 15.96 2.32
CA LYS A 187 -14.35 16.19 3.77
C LYS A 187 -15.01 15.06 4.56
N GLN A 188 -16.25 14.71 4.22
CA GLN A 188 -16.98 13.66 4.91
C GLN A 188 -16.25 12.31 4.82
N THR A 189 -15.91 11.90 3.60
CA THR A 189 -15.26 10.59 3.38
C THR A 189 -13.84 10.51 3.93
N TYR A 190 -13.14 11.63 4.03
CA TYR A 190 -11.83 11.70 4.69
C TYR A 190 -11.96 11.41 6.19
N GLU A 191 -12.88 12.08 6.88
CA GLU A 191 -13.15 11.83 8.30
C GLU A 191 -13.63 10.40 8.54
N ASP A 192 -14.52 9.87 7.69
CA ASP A 192 -14.98 8.48 7.78
C ASP A 192 -13.82 7.48 7.65
N CYS A 193 -12.93 7.67 6.67
CA CYS A 193 -11.77 6.79 6.46
C CYS A 193 -10.77 6.87 7.62
N LEU A 194 -10.54 8.06 8.19
CA LEU A 194 -9.69 8.22 9.37
C LEU A 194 -10.31 7.58 10.62
N GLY A 195 -11.61 7.77 10.84
CA GLY A 195 -12.34 7.16 11.95
C GLY A 195 -12.26 5.64 11.89
N LEU A 196 -12.51 5.05 10.71
CA LEU A 196 -12.39 3.62 10.50
C LEU A 196 -10.95 3.11 10.70
N GLU A 197 -9.95 3.83 10.17
CA GLU A 197 -8.53 3.48 10.35
C GLU A 197 -8.17 3.40 11.85
N LYS A 198 -8.60 4.39 12.64
CA LYS A 198 -8.33 4.43 14.07
C LYS A 198 -8.95 3.25 14.81
N ILE A 199 -10.22 2.92 14.52
CA ILE A 199 -10.95 1.81 15.14
C ILE A 199 -10.28 0.47 14.79
N LEU A 200 -10.00 0.24 13.50
CA LEU A 200 -9.38 -1.00 13.04
C LEU A 200 -7.95 -1.15 13.56
N LYS A 201 -7.19 -0.05 13.67
CA LYS A 201 -5.85 -0.05 14.27
C LYS A 201 -5.91 -0.46 15.74
N GLN A 202 -6.84 0.10 16.51
CA GLN A 202 -7.02 -0.26 17.92
C GLN A 202 -7.44 -1.73 18.08
N PHE A 203 -8.34 -2.21 17.23
CA PHE A 203 -8.77 -3.61 17.21
C PHE A 203 -7.61 -4.56 16.84
N SER A 204 -6.78 -4.18 15.86
CA SER A 204 -5.59 -4.93 15.48
C SER A 204 -4.60 -5.05 16.64
N LEU A 205 -4.39 -3.97 17.40
CA LEU A 205 -3.52 -3.98 18.58
C LEU A 205 -4.05 -4.88 19.72
N SER A 206 -5.36 -4.94 19.93
CA SER A 206 -5.95 -5.76 21.00
C SER A 206 -6.10 -7.24 20.66
N THR A 207 -6.26 -7.57 19.36
CA THR A 207 -6.54 -8.94 18.91
C THR A 207 -5.37 -9.60 18.17
N GLY A 208 -4.38 -8.83 17.72
CA GLY A 208 -3.30 -9.32 16.84
C GLY A 208 -3.73 -9.54 15.38
N CYS A 209 -5.00 -9.30 15.04
CA CYS A 209 -5.50 -9.47 13.67
C CYS A 209 -4.94 -8.41 12.71
N GLN A 210 -4.65 -8.81 11.47
CA GLN A 210 -4.29 -7.88 10.40
C GLN A 210 -5.56 -7.31 9.76
N CYS A 211 -5.85 -6.04 10.03
CA CYS A 211 -7.06 -5.37 9.54
C CYS A 211 -6.84 -4.53 8.27
N PHE A 212 -5.60 -4.43 7.78
CA PHE A 212 -5.25 -3.63 6.61
C PHE A 212 -4.49 -4.46 5.57
N PRO A 213 -4.68 -4.18 4.27
CA PRO A 213 -5.59 -3.17 3.72
C PRO A 213 -7.08 -3.58 3.85
N VAL A 214 -7.99 -2.60 3.91
CA VAL A 214 -9.45 -2.84 3.95
C VAL A 214 -10.16 -2.10 2.83
N THR A 215 -11.21 -2.72 2.29
CA THR A 215 -12.12 -2.09 1.33
C THR A 215 -13.55 -2.20 1.84
N PHE A 216 -14.32 -1.11 1.79
CA PHE A 216 -15.73 -1.09 2.17
C PHE A 216 -16.57 -0.19 1.26
N GLY A 217 -17.88 -0.35 1.34
CA GLY A 217 -18.84 0.26 0.43
C GLY A 217 -19.04 -0.54 -0.85
N ASN A 218 -20.03 -0.15 -1.63
CA ASN A 218 -20.42 -0.83 -2.87
C ASN A 218 -20.40 0.17 -4.02
N LYS A 219 -19.94 -0.28 -5.19
CA LYS A 219 -20.09 0.51 -6.42
C LYS A 219 -21.60 0.64 -6.71
N PRO A 220 -22.11 1.86 -6.99
CA PRO A 220 -23.51 2.01 -7.36
C PRO A 220 -23.80 1.18 -8.62
N ASP A 221 -24.88 0.41 -8.56
CA ASP A 221 -25.31 -0.51 -9.60
C ASP A 221 -25.97 0.29 -10.72
N ILE A 222 -25.17 0.79 -11.67
CA ILE A 222 -25.65 1.62 -12.81
C ILE A 222 -26.71 0.85 -13.65
N SER A 223 -26.76 -0.48 -13.52
CA SER A 223 -27.78 -1.32 -14.16
C SER A 223 -29.20 -1.11 -13.61
N ARG A 224 -29.36 -0.60 -12.38
CA ARG A 224 -30.67 -0.35 -11.76
C ARG A 224 -31.24 1.01 -12.16
N ALA A 225 -30.38 2.01 -12.36
CA ALA A 225 -30.79 3.37 -12.75
C ALA A 225 -31.42 3.45 -14.17
N LEU A 226 -31.23 2.43 -15.01
CA LEU A 226 -31.88 2.33 -16.33
C LEU A 226 -33.22 1.56 -16.29
N LYS A 227 -33.61 0.97 -15.16
CA LYS A 227 -34.90 0.26 -15.03
C LYS A 227 -36.04 1.15 -14.51
N ASP A 228 -35.75 2.29 -13.91
CA ASP A 228 -36.77 3.21 -13.37
C ASP A 228 -37.30 4.22 -14.41
N LYS A 229 -37.06 3.98 -15.70
CA LYS A 229 -37.56 4.82 -16.81
C LYS A 229 -38.49 4.10 -17.80
N GLU A 230 -39.06 2.97 -17.42
CA GLU A 230 -40.17 2.37 -18.17
C GLU A 230 -41.44 2.40 -17.33
N ASN A 231 -42.22 3.47 -17.51
CA ASN A 231 -43.58 3.56 -16.99
C ASN A 231 -44.51 2.99 -18.07
N THR A 232 -45.22 1.89 -17.80
CA THR A 232 -46.49 1.60 -18.49
C THR A 232 -47.43 0.82 -17.58
N HIS A 233 -48.69 1.24 -17.68
CA HIS A 233 -49.84 0.91 -16.84
C HIS A 233 -50.27 -0.58 -16.79
N ALA A 234 -50.81 -0.94 -15.63
CA ALA A 234 -51.93 -1.86 -15.35
C ALA A 234 -51.86 -3.34 -15.81
N SER A 235 -51.84 -4.26 -14.85
CA SER A 235 -53.03 -5.05 -14.52
C SER A 235 -52.86 -5.81 -13.20
N SER A 236 -53.94 -5.80 -12.42
CA SER A 236 -54.13 -6.47 -11.15
C SER A 236 -54.29 -7.98 -11.32
N SER A 237 -53.64 -8.77 -10.47
CA SER A 237 -54.00 -10.16 -10.18
C SER A 237 -53.57 -10.51 -8.74
N PRO A 238 -54.44 -11.08 -7.89
CA PRO A 238 -54.17 -11.28 -6.47
C PRO A 238 -53.32 -12.55 -6.20
N PRO A 239 -52.63 -12.64 -5.05
CA PRO A 239 -51.84 -13.81 -4.69
C PRO A 239 -52.72 -14.92 -4.10
N MET A 240 -52.57 -16.14 -4.63
CA MET A 240 -53.12 -17.37 -4.04
C MET A 240 -52.20 -17.89 -2.92
N PRO A 241 -52.74 -18.29 -1.75
CA PRO A 241 -51.95 -18.89 -0.67
C PRO A 241 -52.04 -20.43 -0.73
N SER A 242 -50.94 -21.15 -0.49
CA SER A 242 -50.99 -22.61 -0.30
C SER A 242 -49.84 -23.14 0.58
N ARG A 243 -50.16 -23.21 1.87
CA ARG A 243 -49.91 -24.30 2.86
C ARG A 243 -48.54 -24.97 2.98
N CYS A 244 -48.07 -24.89 4.22
CA CYS A 244 -47.11 -25.74 4.91
C CYS A 244 -47.28 -27.25 4.65
N ALA A 245 -46.16 -27.96 4.57
CA ALA A 245 -46.06 -29.34 5.04
C ALA A 245 -44.72 -29.51 5.77
N HIS A 246 -44.79 -29.57 7.10
CA HIS A 246 -43.76 -30.18 7.93
C HIS A 246 -43.77 -31.69 7.70
N LYS A 247 -42.61 -32.29 7.43
CA LYS A 247 -42.25 -33.60 8.00
C LYS A 247 -40.77 -33.64 8.36
N THR A 248 -40.56 -34.04 9.59
CA THR A 248 -39.34 -34.33 10.33
C THR A 248 -38.60 -35.56 9.74
N SER A 249 -37.27 -35.60 9.89
CA SER A 249 -36.55 -36.69 10.60
C SER A 249 -35.11 -36.91 10.10
N SER A 250 -34.18 -36.91 11.07
CA SER A 250 -32.95 -37.73 11.22
C SER A 250 -31.78 -37.64 10.22
N ARG A 251 -30.67 -37.06 10.72
CA ARG A 251 -29.26 -37.50 10.52
C ARG A 251 -29.01 -38.88 11.21
N PRO A 252 -27.88 -39.62 11.02
CA PRO A 252 -26.51 -39.14 10.75
C PRO A 252 -25.56 -40.03 9.88
N SER A 253 -24.34 -39.49 9.65
CA SER A 253 -23.02 -40.14 9.52
C SER A 253 -22.66 -40.96 8.27
N SER A 254 -21.62 -40.56 7.54
CA SER A 254 -20.29 -41.18 7.65
C SER A 254 -19.23 -40.39 6.90
N ALA A 255 -18.03 -40.40 7.47
CA ALA A 255 -16.80 -39.86 6.92
C ALA A 255 -16.13 -40.91 6.02
N GLN A 256 -15.39 -40.47 4.99
CA GLN A 256 -14.12 -41.10 4.63
C GLN A 256 -13.26 -40.17 3.78
N ALA A 257 -12.11 -39.83 4.35
CA ALA A 257 -10.93 -39.37 3.66
C ALA A 257 -10.23 -40.57 3.02
N HIS A 258 -9.66 -40.41 1.82
CA HIS A 258 -8.50 -41.21 1.40
C HIS A 258 -7.54 -40.41 0.52
N SER A 259 -6.27 -40.58 0.86
CA SER A 259 -5.06 -39.96 0.35
C SER A 259 -4.45 -40.70 -0.85
N LYS A 260 -3.34 -40.12 -1.34
CA LYS A 260 -2.25 -40.65 -2.19
C LYS A 260 -2.52 -40.48 -3.71
N THR A 261 -1.57 -40.06 -4.53
CA THR A 261 -0.14 -40.43 -4.59
C THR A 261 0.70 -39.36 -5.30
N VAL A 262 1.93 -39.18 -4.83
CA VAL A 262 3.04 -38.43 -5.46
C VAL A 262 3.83 -39.39 -6.35
N THR A 263 4.19 -38.97 -7.56
CA THR A 263 5.27 -39.57 -8.35
C THR A 263 6.11 -38.46 -8.99
N ILE A 264 7.43 -38.53 -8.77
CA ILE A 264 8.46 -37.65 -9.33
C ILE A 264 9.28 -38.51 -10.30
N ASP A 265 9.42 -38.08 -11.54
CA ASP A 265 10.31 -38.69 -12.53
C ASP A 265 11.58 -37.84 -12.69
N ILE A 266 12.74 -38.50 -12.57
CA ILE A 266 14.07 -37.96 -12.90
C ILE A 266 14.70 -38.91 -13.92
N PRO A 267 15.17 -38.43 -15.10
CA PRO A 267 15.96 -39.26 -15.99
C PRO A 267 17.45 -38.86 -16.08
N HIS A 268 18.26 -39.92 -16.07
CA HIS A 268 19.57 -40.13 -16.73
C HIS A 268 20.91 -39.77 -16.02
N ILE A 269 21.51 -40.82 -15.44
CA ILE A 269 22.96 -41.08 -15.39
C ILE A 269 23.21 -42.56 -15.76
N GLY A 270 24.25 -42.80 -16.60
CA GLY A 270 24.82 -44.11 -16.97
C GLY A 270 24.67 -44.37 -18.48
N VAL A 271 25.72 -44.37 -19.31
CA VAL A 271 27.06 -44.98 -19.18
C VAL A 271 28.14 -44.02 -19.68
#